data_AF-A0A9E5NHY1-F1
#
_entry.id   AF-A0A9E5NHY1-F1
#
_cell.length_a   1.000
_cell.length_b   1.000
_cell.length_c   1.000
_cell.angle_alpha   90.00
_cell.angle_beta   90.00
_cell.angle_gamma   90.00
#
_symmetry.space_group_name_H-M   'P 1'
#
loop_
_entity.id
_entity.type
_entity.pdbx_description
1 polymer ?
#
loop_
_entity_poly.entity_id
_entity_poly.type
_entity_poly.pdbx_seq_one_letter_code
_entity_poly.pdbx_strand_id
1 'polypeptide(L)' 'RGQVLEVGCGAGGMARAIKARRPDLDVYGCDISRTAIGMAQRNPGGVTF' A
#
# COMPACT_ATOMS: atom_id res chain seq x y z
N ARG A 1 0.33 -16.60 -3.24
CA ARG A 1 -0.87 -16.15 -2.51
C ARG A 1 -0.49 -15.94 -1.06
N GLY A 2 -0.94 -14.84 -0.45
CA GLY A 2 -0.59 -14.45 0.92
C GLY A 2 -0.88 -12.97 1.14
N GLN A 3 -0.75 -12.51 2.38
CA GLN A 3 -1.01 -11.13 2.77
C GLN A 3 0.30 -10.44 3.18
N VAL A 4 0.44 -9.17 2.81
CA VAL A 4 1.58 -8.32 3.19
C VAL A 4 1.06 -7.01 3.76
N LEU A 5 1.60 -6.61 4.91
CA LEU A 5 1.37 -5.30 5.50
C LEU A 5 2.65 -4.48 5.45
N GLU A 6 2.62 -3.31 4.84
CA GLU A 6 3.65 -2.29 4.96
C GLU A 6 3.27 -1.32 6.10
N VAL A 7 4.03 -1.35 7.20
CA VAL A 7 3.88 -0.41 8.31
C VAL A 7 4.72 0.83 8.06
N GLY A 8 4.10 2.01 8.14
CA GLY A 8 4.73 3.29 7.78
C GLY A 8 4.81 3.46 6.27
N CYS A 9 3.72 3.18 5.55
CA CYS A 9 3.71 3.13 4.09
C CYS A 9 3.82 4.51 3.41
N GLY A 10 3.72 5.60 4.17
CA GLY A 10 3.68 6.96 3.62
C GLY A 10 2.61 7.09 2.54
N ALA A 11 2.97 7.67 1.40
CA ALA A 11 2.09 7.81 0.23
C ALA A 11 1.96 6.51 -0.62
N GLY A 12 2.34 5.35 -0.07
CA GLY A 12 2.11 4.02 -0.65
C GLY A 12 3.09 3.58 -1.75
N GLY A 13 4.29 4.18 -1.81
CA GLY A 13 5.26 3.93 -2.88
C GLY A 13 5.72 2.47 -2.97
N MET A 14 6.17 1.91 -1.84
CA MET A 14 6.68 0.55 -1.79
C MET A 14 5.55 -0.48 -1.84
N ALA A 15 4.44 -0.30 -1.12
CA ALA A 15 3.29 -1.21 -1.21
C ALA A 15 2.77 -1.36 -2.64
N ARG A 16 2.69 -0.27 -3.42
CA ARG A 16 2.35 -0.35 -4.86
C ARG A 16 3.39 -1.14 -5.64
N ALA A 17 4.68 -0.92 -5.37
CA ALA A 17 5.75 -1.67 -6.03
C ALA A 17 5.69 -3.18 -5.70
N ILE A 18 5.33 -3.54 -4.47
CA ILE A 18 5.08 -4.92 -4.05
C ILE A 18 3.90 -5.49 -4.83
N LYS A 19 2.75 -4.80 -4.86
CA LYS A 19 1.55 -5.28 -5.58
C LYS A 19 1.79 -5.44 -7.08
N ALA A 20 2.53 -4.52 -7.70
CA ALA A 20 2.90 -4.61 -9.11
C ALA A 20 3.80 -5.82 -9.42
N ARG A 21 4.76 -6.14 -8.54
CA ARG A 21 5.68 -7.28 -8.72
C ARG A 21 5.08 -8.62 -8.28
N ARG A 22 4.11 -8.59 -7.36
CA ARG A 22 3.43 -9.76 -6.82
C ARG A 22 1.91 -9.57 -6.88
N PRO A 23 1.31 -9.62 -8.08
CA PRO A 23 -0.13 -9.46 -8.24
C PRO A 23 -0.95 -10.49 -7.42
N ASP A 24 -0.34 -11.65 -7.12
CA ASP A 24 -0.92 -12.75 -6.35
C ASP A 24 -1.03 -12.50 -4.83
N LEU A 25 -0.47 -11.40 -4.32
CA LEU A 25 -0.52 -11.03 -2.91
C LEU A 25 -1.61 -9.97 -2.67
N ASP A 26 -2.28 -10.09 -1.52
CA ASP A 26 -3.11 -9.00 -0.99
C ASP A 26 -2.20 -8.09 -0.17
N VAL A 27 -2.10 -6.82 -0.60
CA VAL A 27 -1.16 -5.86 -0.01
C VAL A 27 -1.95 -4.79 0.72
N TYR A 28 -1.54 -4.54 1.95
CA TYR A 28 -2.09 -3.52 2.84
C TYR A 28 -0.98 -2.53 3.19
N GLY A 29 -1.30 -1.26 3.29
CA GLY A 29 -0.41 -0.23 3.82
C GLY A 29 -1.07 0.51 4.97
N CYS A 30 -0.32 0.85 6.00
CA CYS A 30 -0.80 1.73 7.06
C CYS A 30 0.24 2.79 7.41
N ASP A 31 -0.23 3.96 7.83
CA ASP A 31 0.59 5.07 8.29
C ASP A 31 -0.22 5.91 9.29
N ILE A 32 0.44 6.48 10.30
CA ILE A 32 -0.21 7.36 11.28
C ILE A 32 -0.59 8.71 10.65
N SER A 33 0.10 9.11 9.59
CA SER A 33 -0.17 10.35 8.85
C SER A 33 -1.41 10.19 7.98
N ARG A 34 -2.54 10.78 8.43
CA ARG A 34 -3.77 10.86 7.62
C ARG A 34 -3.54 11.52 6.25
N THR A 35 -2.65 12.50 6.19
CA THR A 35 -2.26 13.15 4.94
C THR A 35 -1.60 12.15 3.99
N ALA A 36 -0.69 11.32 4.49
CA ALA A 36 -0.01 10.32 3.69
C ALA A 36 -0.97 9.24 3.17
N ILE A 37 -1.87 8.73 4.03
CA ILE A 37 -2.95 7.81 3.61
C ILE A 37 -3.86 8.46 2.56
N GLY A 38 -4.25 9.73 2.75
CA GLY A 38 -5.02 10.47 1.76
C GLY A 38 -4.32 10.65 0.41
N MET A 39 -2.98 10.70 0.37
CA MET A 39 -2.21 10.66 -0.87
C MET A 39 -2.16 9.26 -1.47
N ALA A 40 -1.95 8.22 -0.65
CA ALA A 40 -1.89 6.84 -1.08
C ALA A 40 -3.22 6.38 -1.72
N GLN A 41 -4.36 6.75 -1.13
CA GLN A 41 -5.70 6.40 -1.60
C GLN A 41 -6.08 7.05 -2.93
N ARG A 42 -5.43 8.15 -3.35
CA ARG A 42 -5.66 8.76 -4.68
C ARG A 42 -5.17 7.88 -5.82
N ASN A 43 -4.16 7.06 -5.57
CA ASN A 43 -3.66 6.09 -6.53
C ASN A 43 -3.25 4.80 -5.78
N PRO A 44 -4.22 3.91 -5.49
CA PRO A 44 -3.99 2.76 -4.63
C PRO A 44 -3.22 1.64 -5.33
N GLY A 45 -3.22 1.56 -6.66
CA GLY A 45 -2.47 0.53 -7.40
C GLY A 45 -2.81 -0.92 -7.01
N GLY A 46 -4.04 -1.17 -6.55
CA GLY A 46 -4.49 -2.48 -6.07
C GLY A 46 -4.10 -2.82 -4.62
N VAL A 47 -3.53 -1.86 -3.89
CA VAL A 47 -3.25 -1.94 -2.45
C VAL A 47 -4.42 -1.36 -1.65
N THR A 48 -4.67 -1.91 -0.46
CA THR A 48 -5.58 -1.31 0.53
C THR A 48 -4.79 -0.42 1.50
N PHE A 49 -5.09 0.88 1.54
CA PHE A 49 -4.44 1.89 2.37
C PHE A 49 -5.43 2.51 3.37
#